data_AF-A0AAW1V6B2-F1
#
_entry.id   AF-A0AAW1V6B2-F1
#
_cell.length_a   1.000
_cell.length_b   1.000
_cell.length_c   1.000
_cell.angle_alpha   90.00
_cell.angle_beta   90.00
_cell.angle_gamma   90.00
#
_symmetry.space_group_name_H-M   'P 1'
#
loop_
_entity.id
_entity.type
_entity.pdbx_description
1 polymer ?
#
loop_
_entity_poly.entity_id
_entity_poly.type
_entity_poly.pdbx_seq_one_letter_code
_entity_poly.pdbx_strand_id
1 'polypeptide(L)'
;MAKFKKNVNYTIGQQVKKILEVVQQSGDAPSNQKAWTIVGADLPYGDSASFVAFDESLKDNEDKRNALTEIFQMVSAGCTKYEDDVHKIMEKMINKEVQLQYSGCGRKVKGVGKKSFKETETYQIMEKFLMAKYQKSNGKIGVITAVSNFLSGAKDREGGRAQRNKYK
;
A
#
# COMPACT_ATOMS: atom_id res chain seq x y z
N MET A 1 36.68 -32.31 -21.41
CA MET A 1 35.75 -31.22 -21.00
C MET A 1 34.61 -31.64 -20.04
N ALA A 2 34.46 -32.91 -19.63
CA ALA A 2 33.33 -33.36 -18.79
C ALA A 2 33.46 -33.11 -17.28
N LYS A 3 34.68 -32.89 -16.75
CA LYS A 3 34.92 -32.71 -15.30
C LYS A 3 34.52 -31.33 -14.76
N PHE A 4 34.56 -30.28 -15.60
CA PHE A 4 34.25 -28.91 -15.18
C PHE A 4 32.74 -28.68 -14.93
N LYS A 5 31.87 -29.24 -15.78
CA LYS A 5 30.40 -29.16 -15.62
C LYS A 5 29.89 -29.87 -14.36
N LYS A 6 30.53 -30.97 -13.95
CA LYS A 6 30.15 -31.71 -12.72
C LYS A 6 30.43 -30.88 -11.46
N ASN A 7 31.55 -30.15 -11.41
CA ASN A 7 31.85 -29.29 -10.28
C ASN A 7 30.89 -28.10 -10.16
N VAL A 8 30.53 -27.48 -11.29
CA VAL A 8 29.56 -26.35 -11.29
C VAL A 8 28.19 -26.82 -10.81
N ASN A 9 27.70 -27.96 -11.31
CA ASN A 9 26.41 -28.51 -10.87
C ASN A 9 26.42 -28.92 -9.39
N TYR A 10 27.56 -29.41 -8.90
CA TYR A 10 27.73 -29.72 -7.49
C TYR A 10 27.69 -28.45 -6.62
N THR A 11 28.41 -27.39 -7.02
CA THR A 11 28.40 -26.10 -6.32
C THR A 11 27.02 -25.44 -6.33
N ILE A 12 26.32 -25.48 -7.47
CA ILE A 12 24.94 -24.96 -7.59
C ILE A 12 24.00 -25.77 -6.69
N GLY A 13 24.11 -27.10 -6.69
CA GLY A 13 23.31 -27.96 -5.83
C GLY A 13 23.49 -27.64 -4.35
N GLN A 14 24.72 -27.37 -3.91
CA GLN A 14 25.01 -26.96 -2.53
C GLN A 14 24.43 -25.57 -2.18
N GLN A 15 24.51 -24.61 -3.10
CA GLN A 15 23.93 -23.28 -2.91
C GLN A 15 22.40 -23.32 -2.84
N VAL A 16 21.75 -24.11 -3.70
CA VAL A 16 20.29 -24.31 -3.67
C VAL A 16 19.86 -24.96 -2.36
N LYS A 17 20.61 -25.96 -1.89
CA LYS A 17 20.32 -26.62 -0.60
C LYS A 17 20.42 -25.66 0.58
N LYS A 18 21.44 -24.80 0.59
CA LYS A 18 21.61 -23.76 1.60
C LYS A 18 20.49 -22.72 1.57
N ILE A 19 20.02 -22.34 0.39
CA ILE A 19 18.86 -21.44 0.24
C ILE A 19 17.58 -22.13 0.74
N LEU A 20 17.37 -23.40 0.41
CA LEU A 20 16.21 -24.17 0.88
C LEU A 20 16.22 -24.34 2.40
N GLU A 21 17.38 -24.56 3.01
CA GLU A 21 17.52 -24.65 4.47
C GLU A 21 17.21 -23.30 5.15
N VAL A 22 17.62 -22.17 4.57
CA VAL A 22 17.25 -20.83 5.06
C VAL A 22 15.73 -20.61 4.94
N VAL A 23 15.12 -21.05 3.84
CA VAL A 23 13.66 -20.95 3.60
C VAL A 23 12.86 -21.88 4.53
N GLN A 24 13.41 -23.02 4.93
CA GLN A 24 12.77 -23.95 5.88
C GLN A 24 12.92 -23.52 7.34
N GLN A 25 13.98 -22.78 7.68
CA GLN A 25 14.16 -22.19 9.02
C GLN A 25 13.32 -20.93 9.23
N SER A 26 12.87 -20.26 8.17
CA SER A 26 11.75 -19.31 8.23
C SER A 26 10.43 -20.07 8.31
N GLY A 27 10.14 -20.64 9.47
CA GLY A 27 8.87 -21.32 9.80
C GLY A 27 7.67 -20.38 9.96
N ASP A 28 7.58 -19.33 9.16
CA ASP A 28 6.37 -18.51 9.06
C ASP A 28 5.60 -18.96 7.80
N ALA A 29 4.28 -19.11 7.93
CA ALA A 29 3.35 -19.12 6.80
C ALA A 29 3.76 -18.05 5.77
N PRO A 30 3.49 -18.22 4.45
CA PRO A 30 3.90 -17.25 3.45
C PRO A 30 3.54 -15.85 3.97
N SER A 31 4.56 -15.03 4.26
CA SER A 31 4.43 -13.92 5.22
C SER A 31 3.39 -12.89 4.79
N ASN A 32 3.06 -12.91 3.49
CA ASN A 32 2.00 -12.13 2.90
C ASN A 32 0.66 -12.31 3.61
N GLN A 33 0.22 -13.53 3.94
CA GLN A 33 -1.14 -13.79 4.44
C GLN A 33 -1.32 -13.39 5.92
N LYS A 34 -0.21 -13.37 6.68
CA LYS A 34 -0.18 -13.00 8.10
C LYS A 34 -0.48 -11.50 8.29
N ALA A 35 0.16 -10.63 7.50
CA ALA A 35 -0.06 -9.19 7.58
C ALA A 35 -1.51 -8.78 7.26
N TRP A 36 -2.12 -9.37 6.22
CA TRP A 36 -3.53 -9.13 5.89
C TRP A 36 -4.48 -9.57 7.00
N THR A 37 -4.16 -10.65 7.70
CA THR A 37 -4.99 -11.15 8.80
C THR A 37 -4.90 -10.21 10.01
N ILE A 38 -3.71 -9.67 10.31
CA ILE A 38 -3.49 -8.74 11.43
C ILE A 38 -4.21 -7.40 11.19
N VAL A 39 -4.15 -6.88 9.96
CA VAL A 39 -4.81 -5.62 9.58
C VAL A 39 -6.34 -5.76 9.54
N GLY A 40 -6.84 -6.95 9.25
CA GLY A 40 -8.26 -7.25 9.07
C GLY A 40 -8.58 -7.38 7.58
N ALA A 41 -9.23 -8.50 7.22
CA ALA A 41 -9.33 -8.98 5.84
C ALA A 41 -10.23 -8.12 4.89
N ASP A 42 -10.86 -7.06 5.37
CA ASP A 42 -11.89 -6.29 4.65
C ASP A 42 -11.32 -5.12 3.82
N LEU A 43 -10.19 -5.34 3.14
CA LEU A 43 -9.59 -4.36 2.24
C LEU A 43 -10.01 -4.59 0.77
N PRO A 44 -10.43 -3.56 0.03
CA PRO A 44 -10.53 -2.15 0.43
C PRO A 44 -11.78 -1.86 1.27
N TYR A 45 -11.68 -0.88 2.18
CA TYR A 45 -12.81 -0.48 3.02
C TYR A 45 -13.95 0.09 2.18
N GLY A 46 -15.13 -0.50 2.40
CA GLY A 46 -16.37 -0.21 1.70
C GLY A 46 -17.07 1.05 2.19
N ASP A 47 -17.02 1.29 3.50
CA ASP A 47 -17.77 2.33 4.18
C ASP A 47 -16.90 3.16 5.14
N SER A 48 -17.37 4.36 5.47
CA SER A 48 -16.60 5.28 6.32
C SER A 48 -16.50 4.83 7.77
N ALA A 49 -17.45 4.06 8.31
CA ALA A 49 -17.43 3.67 9.71
C ALA A 49 -16.34 2.60 9.95
N SER A 50 -16.28 1.59 9.07
CA SER A 50 -15.25 0.55 9.09
C SER A 50 -13.85 1.14 8.92
N PHE A 51 -13.65 2.07 7.99
CA PHE A 51 -12.36 2.74 7.81
C PHE A 51 -11.94 3.56 9.05
N VAL A 52 -12.87 4.28 9.69
CA VAL A 52 -12.56 5.07 10.91
C VAL A 52 -12.21 4.14 12.07
N ALA A 53 -12.97 3.08 12.29
CA ALA A 53 -12.68 2.11 13.35
C ALA A 53 -11.32 1.44 13.13
N PHE A 54 -10.99 1.11 11.88
CA PHE A 54 -9.66 0.62 11.52
C PHE A 54 -8.57 1.65 11.84
N ASP A 55 -8.71 2.89 11.38
CA ASP A 55 -7.71 3.94 11.55
C ASP A 55 -7.49 4.29 13.03
N GLU A 56 -8.55 4.30 13.83
CA GLU A 56 -8.45 4.46 15.29
C GLU A 56 -7.70 3.29 15.94
N SER A 57 -7.92 2.06 15.47
CA SER A 57 -7.23 0.88 15.99
C SER A 57 -5.72 0.89 15.73
N LEU A 58 -5.22 1.74 14.82
CA LEU A 58 -3.79 1.90 14.56
C LEU A 58 -3.07 2.71 15.64
N LYS A 59 -3.77 3.56 16.41
CA LYS A 59 -3.14 4.51 17.34
C LYS A 59 -2.29 3.82 18.42
N ASP A 60 -2.83 2.72 18.94
CA ASP A 60 -2.28 1.99 20.10
C ASP A 60 -1.86 0.55 19.76
N ASN A 61 -1.81 0.19 18.48
CA ASN A 61 -1.49 -1.18 18.04
C ASN A 61 -0.29 -1.21 17.11
N GLU A 62 0.88 -1.48 17.67
CA GLU A 62 2.14 -1.56 16.93
C GLU A 62 2.15 -2.71 15.91
N ASP A 63 1.59 -3.87 16.25
CA ASP A 63 1.51 -5.02 15.34
C ASP A 63 0.72 -4.68 14.07
N LYS A 64 -0.41 -3.97 14.21
CA LYS A 64 -1.19 -3.49 13.07
C LYS A 64 -0.45 -2.46 12.23
N ARG A 65 0.30 -1.55 12.86
CA ARG A 65 1.12 -0.56 12.14
C ARG A 65 2.22 -1.24 11.31
N ASN A 66 2.88 -2.24 11.90
CA ASN A 66 3.91 -3.03 11.24
C ASN A 66 3.33 -3.84 10.07
N ALA A 67 2.22 -4.56 10.32
CA ALA A 67 1.52 -5.30 9.28
C ALA A 67 1.02 -4.40 8.14
N LEU A 68 0.52 -3.20 8.43
CA LEU A 68 0.13 -2.23 7.40
C LEU A 68 1.32 -1.74 6.58
N THR A 69 2.46 -1.52 7.23
CA THR A 69 3.71 -1.16 6.54
C THR A 69 4.19 -2.27 5.61
N GLU A 70 4.11 -3.53 6.04
CA GLU A 70 4.40 -4.70 5.20
C GLU A 70 3.46 -4.78 3.98
N ILE A 71 2.17 -4.51 4.19
CA ILE A 71 1.20 -4.41 3.08
C ILE A 71 1.62 -3.32 2.10
N PHE A 72 2.01 -2.13 2.56
CA PHE A 72 2.48 -1.07 1.68
C PHE A 72 3.73 -1.48 0.89
N GLN A 73 4.68 -2.19 1.51
CA GLN A 73 5.84 -2.75 0.82
C GLN A 73 5.43 -3.74 -0.28
N MET A 74 4.51 -4.67 0.02
CA MET A 74 4.02 -5.66 -0.94
C MET A 74 3.29 -5.02 -2.12
N VAL A 75 2.37 -4.09 -1.85
CA VAL A 75 1.55 -3.43 -2.88
C VAL A 75 2.39 -2.52 -3.78
N SER A 76 3.44 -1.92 -3.22
CA SER A 76 4.35 -1.02 -3.91
C SER A 76 5.55 -1.72 -4.57
N ALA A 77 5.62 -3.06 -4.49
CA ALA A 77 6.72 -3.83 -5.05
C ALA A 77 6.87 -3.56 -6.56
N GLY A 78 8.13 -3.36 -7.00
CA GLY A 78 8.47 -3.08 -8.39
C GLY A 78 8.16 -1.68 -8.90
N CYS A 79 7.56 -0.81 -8.09
CA CYS A 79 7.30 0.58 -8.47
C CYS A 79 8.54 1.45 -8.26
N THR A 80 8.75 2.39 -9.18
CA THR A 80 9.92 3.29 -9.20
C THR A 80 9.56 4.75 -8.94
N LYS A 81 8.26 5.09 -8.91
CA LYS A 81 7.74 6.44 -8.67
C LYS A 81 6.79 6.45 -7.49
N TYR A 82 6.90 7.47 -6.64
CA TYR A 82 6.10 7.53 -5.41
C TYR A 82 4.61 7.76 -5.71
N GLU A 83 4.27 8.41 -6.83
CA GLU A 83 2.88 8.63 -7.22
C GLU A 83 2.18 7.30 -7.55
N ASP A 84 2.89 6.38 -8.21
CA ASP A 84 2.39 5.05 -8.54
C ASP A 84 2.18 4.22 -7.25
N ASP A 85 3.10 4.35 -6.30
CA ASP A 85 2.95 3.73 -4.97
C ASP A 85 1.73 4.26 -4.23
N VAL A 86 1.58 5.58 -4.14
CA VAL A 86 0.42 6.21 -3.51
C VAL A 86 -0.86 5.72 -4.17
N HIS A 87 -0.91 5.67 -5.51
CA HIS A 87 -2.08 5.18 -6.21
C HIS A 87 -2.40 3.74 -5.80
N LYS A 88 -1.45 2.81 -5.95
CA LYS A 88 -1.68 1.38 -5.63
C LYS A 88 -2.06 1.16 -4.17
N ILE A 89 -1.40 1.83 -3.24
CA ILE A 89 -1.70 1.75 -1.81
C ILE A 89 -3.13 2.23 -1.56
N MET A 90 -3.48 3.42 -2.05
CA MET A 90 -4.81 3.99 -1.85
C MET A 90 -5.91 3.15 -2.50
N GLU A 91 -5.67 2.57 -3.68
CA GLU A 91 -6.61 1.65 -4.33
C GLU A 91 -6.87 0.39 -3.50
N LYS A 92 -5.83 -0.09 -2.81
CA LYS A 92 -5.93 -1.28 -1.96
C LYS A 92 -6.58 -0.97 -0.62
N MET A 93 -6.45 0.27 -0.12
CA MET A 93 -6.98 0.68 1.18
C MET A 93 -8.46 1.07 1.12
N ILE A 94 -8.89 1.85 0.14
CA ILE A 94 -10.21 2.46 0.14
C ILE A 94 -10.92 2.36 -1.21
N ASN A 95 -12.22 2.09 -1.16
CA ASN A 95 -13.09 2.15 -2.32
C ASN A 95 -13.51 3.61 -2.64
N LYS A 96 -14.33 3.77 -3.67
CA LYS A 96 -14.88 5.06 -4.08
C LYS A 96 -15.77 5.72 -3.01
N GLU A 97 -16.55 4.95 -2.26
CA GLU A 97 -17.47 5.49 -1.25
C GLU A 97 -16.70 6.18 -0.12
N VAL A 98 -15.67 5.52 0.42
CA VAL A 98 -14.77 6.11 1.42
C VAL A 98 -14.00 7.29 0.80
N GLN A 99 -13.47 7.14 -0.41
CA GLN A 99 -12.74 8.19 -1.11
C GLN A 99 -13.56 9.50 -1.25
N LEU A 100 -14.88 9.41 -1.45
CA LEU A 100 -15.75 10.58 -1.57
C LEU A 100 -15.84 11.39 -0.26
N GLN A 101 -15.65 10.76 0.90
CA GLN A 101 -15.71 11.40 2.22
C GLN A 101 -14.45 12.20 2.58
N TYR A 102 -13.33 11.93 1.90
CA TYR A 102 -12.03 12.50 2.25
C TYR A 102 -11.47 13.44 1.17
N SER A 103 -10.62 14.34 1.63
CA SER A 103 -9.74 15.18 0.83
C SER A 103 -8.38 15.25 1.51
N GLY A 104 -7.31 15.62 0.80
CA GLY A 104 -5.96 15.60 1.37
C GLY A 104 -5.86 16.38 2.69
N CYS A 105 -6.26 17.64 2.70
CA CYS A 105 -6.15 18.54 3.87
C CYS A 105 -7.51 18.94 4.48
N GLY A 106 -8.59 18.24 4.15
CA GLY A 106 -9.94 18.68 4.49
C GLY A 106 -10.42 19.79 3.54
N ARG A 107 -11.69 19.76 3.15
CA ARG A 107 -12.28 20.81 2.30
C ARG A 107 -13.75 20.95 2.60
N LYS A 108 -14.17 22.17 2.95
CA LYS A 108 -15.59 22.53 3.00
C LYS A 108 -16.00 23.15 1.66
N VAL A 109 -17.00 22.56 1.01
CA VAL A 109 -17.60 23.12 -0.21
C VAL A 109 -19.10 23.24 0.05
N LYS A 110 -19.64 24.45 -0.01
CA LYS A 110 -21.08 24.73 0.21
C LYS A 110 -21.63 24.13 1.53
N GLY A 111 -20.88 24.28 2.63
CA GLY A 111 -21.31 23.82 3.97
C GLY A 111 -21.10 22.32 4.25
N VAL A 112 -20.89 21.48 3.22
CA VAL A 112 -20.55 20.06 3.39
C VAL A 112 -19.03 19.90 3.35
N GLY A 113 -18.47 19.44 4.46
CA GLY A 113 -17.03 19.24 4.65
C GLY A 113 -16.60 17.82 4.36
N LYS A 114 -15.58 17.65 3.51
CA LYS A 114 -14.78 16.43 3.45
C LYS A 114 -13.79 16.39 4.60
N LYS A 115 -13.61 15.21 5.19
CA LYS A 115 -12.61 14.94 6.22
C LYS A 115 -11.19 15.08 5.66
N SER A 116 -10.23 15.39 6.53
CA SER A 116 -8.82 15.44 6.18
C SER A 116 -8.23 14.04 6.19
N PHE A 117 -7.67 13.58 5.07
CA PHE A 117 -6.99 12.29 5.01
C PHE A 117 -5.60 12.38 5.66
N LYS A 118 -4.96 13.56 5.61
CA LYS A 118 -3.66 13.82 6.26
C LYS A 118 -3.67 13.54 7.76
N GLU A 119 -4.83 13.68 8.40
CA GLU A 119 -5.01 13.47 9.84
C GLU A 119 -5.20 12.00 10.23
N THR A 120 -5.31 11.09 9.26
CA THR A 120 -5.46 9.66 9.52
C THR A 120 -4.13 9.01 9.89
N GLU A 121 -4.15 8.03 10.78
CA GLU A 121 -2.95 7.23 11.10
C GLU A 121 -2.45 6.49 9.87
N THR A 122 -3.38 6.01 9.03
CA THR A 122 -3.09 5.40 7.73
C THR A 122 -2.21 6.30 6.86
N TYR A 123 -2.54 7.59 6.77
CA TYR A 123 -1.71 8.56 6.05
C TYR A 123 -0.33 8.70 6.68
N GLN A 124 -0.24 8.83 8.00
CA GLN A 124 1.03 9.02 8.70
C GLN A 124 1.98 7.84 8.47
N ILE A 125 1.47 6.61 8.50
CA ILE A 125 2.24 5.40 8.23
C ILE A 125 2.68 5.37 6.76
N MET A 126 1.78 5.68 5.82
CA MET A 126 2.10 5.73 4.38
C MET A 126 3.16 6.79 4.08
N GLU A 127 3.05 7.99 4.66
CA GLU A 127 4.02 9.06 4.49
C GLU A 127 5.40 8.65 4.99
N LYS A 128 5.49 8.09 6.21
CA LYS A 128 6.76 7.57 6.76
C LYS A 128 7.36 6.49 5.86
N PHE A 129 6.55 5.54 5.41
CA PHE A 129 6.95 4.47 4.50
C PHE A 129 7.55 5.02 3.19
N LEU A 130 6.83 5.93 2.53
CA LEU A 130 7.25 6.50 1.25
C LEU A 130 8.50 7.38 1.40
N MET A 131 8.58 8.19 2.45
CA MET A 131 9.76 8.99 2.76
C MET A 131 10.99 8.09 2.93
N ALA A 132 10.85 6.96 3.64
CA ALA A 132 11.95 5.99 3.81
C ALA A 132 12.32 5.29 2.49
N LYS A 133 11.34 4.90 1.67
CA LYS A 133 11.56 4.23 0.38
C LYS A 133 12.27 5.14 -0.63
N TYR A 134 11.92 6.42 -0.66
CA TYR A 134 12.43 7.40 -1.63
C TYR A 134 13.48 8.36 -1.07
N GLN A 135 13.98 8.14 0.14
CA GLN A 135 14.99 9.00 0.79
C GLN A 135 16.24 9.27 -0.06
N LYS A 136 16.60 8.35 -0.95
CA LYS A 136 17.78 8.44 -1.83
C LYS A 136 17.51 9.23 -3.12
N SER A 137 16.26 9.60 -3.39
CA SER A 137 15.94 10.47 -4.51
C SER A 137 16.23 11.91 -4.10
N ASN A 138 17.02 12.64 -4.88
CA ASN A 138 17.38 14.04 -4.63
C ASN A 138 16.18 15.02 -4.71
N GLY A 139 14.95 14.52 -4.89
CA GLY A 139 13.73 15.30 -5.00
C GLY A 139 12.88 15.21 -3.75
N LYS A 140 12.32 16.34 -3.30
CA LYS A 140 11.29 16.36 -2.27
C LYS A 140 10.04 15.67 -2.81
N ILE A 141 9.64 14.54 -2.24
CA ILE A 141 8.42 13.84 -2.66
C ILE A 141 7.17 14.56 -2.11
N GLY A 142 6.15 14.69 -2.95
CA GLY A 142 4.88 15.35 -2.61
C GLY A 142 3.79 14.34 -2.26
N VAL A 143 3.94 13.59 -1.16
CA VAL A 143 2.98 12.52 -0.77
C VAL A 143 1.56 13.06 -0.65
N ILE A 144 1.36 14.17 0.09
CA ILE A 144 0.05 14.79 0.25
C ILE A 144 -0.57 15.24 -1.08
N THR A 145 0.25 15.68 -2.03
CA THR A 145 -0.20 16.10 -3.37
C THR A 145 -0.69 14.90 -4.15
N ALA A 146 0.06 13.79 -4.15
CA ALA A 146 -0.35 12.55 -4.79
C ALA A 146 -1.64 11.98 -4.17
N VAL A 147 -1.76 11.99 -2.84
CA VAL A 147 -2.97 11.57 -2.13
C VAL A 147 -4.16 12.48 -2.50
N SER A 148 -3.95 13.79 -2.55
CA SER A 148 -5.01 14.74 -2.93
C SER A 148 -5.50 14.51 -4.36
N ASN A 149 -4.57 14.28 -5.28
CA ASN A 149 -4.88 13.95 -6.67
C ASN A 149 -5.70 12.66 -6.75
N PHE A 150 -5.28 11.61 -6.05
CA PHE A 150 -6.04 10.37 -5.93
C PHE A 150 -7.46 10.62 -5.43
N LEU A 151 -7.63 11.27 -4.27
CA LEU A 151 -8.93 11.53 -3.66
C LEU A 151 -9.85 12.39 -4.55
N SER A 152 -9.29 13.30 -5.33
CA SER A 152 -10.05 14.13 -6.28
C SER A 152 -10.60 13.33 -7.48
N GLY A 153 -9.94 12.23 -7.84
CA GLY A 153 -10.30 11.36 -8.96
C GLY A 153 -11.49 10.42 -8.71
N ALA A 154 -12.16 10.50 -7.56
CA ALA A 154 -13.24 9.58 -7.16
C ALA A 154 -14.36 9.48 -8.21
N LYS A 155 -14.69 10.60 -8.87
CA LYS A 155 -15.73 10.68 -9.92
C LYS A 155 -15.42 9.82 -11.15
N ASP A 156 -14.16 9.48 -11.38
CA ASP A 156 -13.68 8.86 -12.61
C ASP A 156 -13.39 7.36 -12.44
N ARG A 157 -13.24 6.90 -11.19
CA ARG A 157 -13.05 5.49 -10.84
C ARG A 157 -14.31 4.66 -11.14
N GLU A 158 -14.09 3.36 -11.31
CA GLU A 158 -15.13 2.36 -11.60
C GLU A 158 -15.89 2.65 -12.91
N GLY A 159 -15.16 3.08 -13.94
CA GLY A 159 -15.75 3.34 -15.26
C GLY A 159 -16.49 4.67 -15.41
N GLY A 160 -16.47 5.54 -14.39
CA GLY A 160 -17.13 6.85 -14.43
C GLY A 160 -16.67 7.74 -15.59
N ARG A 161 -15.37 7.69 -15.96
CA ARG A 161 -14.86 8.40 -17.14
C ARG A 161 -15.41 7.84 -18.46
N ALA A 162 -15.48 6.52 -18.58
CA ALA A 162 -16.03 5.85 -19.76
C ALA A 162 -17.53 6.15 -19.92
N GLN A 163 -18.29 6.17 -18.82
CA GLN A 163 -19.70 6.56 -18.84
C GLN A 163 -19.90 8.00 -19.33
N ARG A 164 -19.10 8.97 -18.86
CA ARG A 164 -19.21 10.36 -19.34
C ARG A 164 -18.89 10.52 -20.82
N ASN A 165 -17.94 9.74 -21.34
CA ASN A 165 -17.59 9.77 -22.74
C ASN A 165 -18.63 9.08 -23.64
N LYS A 166 -19.47 8.17 -23.10
CA LYS A 166 -20.59 7.54 -23.85
C LYS A 166 -21.76 8.49 -24.10
N TYR A 167 -21.89 9.57 -23.33
CA TYR A 167 -22.98 10.56 -23.43
C TYR A 167 -22.49 11.92 -23.95
N LYS A 168 -21.33 11.97 -24.59
CA LYS A 168 -20.83 13.11 -25.37
C LYS A 168 -20.95 12.81 -26.85
#